data_AF-A0A3B3V815-F1
#
_entry.id   AF-A0A3B3V815-F1
#
_cell.length_a   1.000
_cell.length_b   1.000
_cell.length_c   1.000
_cell.angle_alpha   90.00
_cell.angle_beta   90.00
_cell.angle_gamma   90.00
#
_symmetry.space_group_name_H-M   'P 1'
#
loop_
_entity.id
_entity.type
_entity.pdbx_description
1 polymer ?
#
loop_
_entity_poly.entity_id
_entity_poly.type
_entity_poly.pdbx_seq_one_letter_code
_entity_poly.pdbx_strand_id
1 'polypeptide(L)'
;MNLERLPNEEKLTLCRKYYLGGFALLPFLWLVNVVWFFKEAFMKPPFTEQTLIKTYVKRSALGLLFWVTVLTTWITIYQHFRAQWGEVGDYLSFTIPLGTP
;
A
#
# COMPACT_ATOMS: atom_id res chain seq x y z
N MET A 1 10.20 14.53 -7.43
CA MET A 1 9.38 15.46 -8.25
C MET A 1 8.71 16.45 -7.30
N ASN A 2 8.76 17.76 -7.56
CA ASN A 2 8.13 18.73 -6.66
C ASN A 2 6.65 18.88 -7.03
N LEU A 3 5.75 18.37 -6.17
CA LEU A 3 4.29 18.47 -6.37
C LEU A 3 3.81 19.90 -6.55
N GLU A 4 4.45 20.86 -5.89
CA GLU A 4 4.06 22.27 -5.93
C GLU A 4 4.23 22.91 -7.32
N ARG A 5 5.08 22.33 -8.17
CA ARG A 5 5.31 22.82 -9.55
C ARG A 5 4.32 22.26 -10.56
N LEU A 6 3.48 21.30 -10.16
CA LEU A 6 2.52 20.65 -11.05
C LEU A 6 1.16 21.37 -11.00
N PRO A 7 0.47 21.53 -12.14
CA PRO A 7 -0.91 21.99 -12.16
C PRO A 7 -1.83 20.98 -11.46
N ASN A 8 -2.96 21.45 -10.92
CA ASN A 8 -3.82 20.61 -10.08
C ASN A 8 -4.42 19.40 -10.82
N GLU A 9 -4.71 19.55 -12.12
CA GLU A 9 -5.19 18.45 -12.98
C GLU A 9 -4.15 17.33 -13.16
N GLU A 10 -2.87 17.69 -13.26
CA GLU A 10 -1.79 16.71 -13.33
C GLU A 10 -1.61 15.98 -11.99
N LYS A 11 -1.78 16.68 -10.87
CA LYS A 11 -1.78 16.05 -9.53
C LYS A 11 -2.90 15.03 -9.40
N LEU A 12 -4.11 15.36 -9.86
CA LEU A 12 -5.23 14.43 -9.86
C LEU A 12 -4.93 13.20 -10.71
N THR A 13 -4.44 13.41 -11.93
CA THR A 13 -4.08 12.32 -12.86
C THR A 13 -3.00 11.42 -12.25
N LEU A 14 -1.99 12.00 -11.61
CA LEU A 14 -0.92 11.27 -10.94
C LEU A 14 -1.46 10.46 -9.76
N CYS A 15 -2.28 11.07 -8.89
CA CYS A 15 -2.92 10.38 -7.77
C CYS A 15 -3.79 9.20 -8.23
N ARG A 16 -4.53 9.37 -9.33
CA ARG A 16 -5.34 8.30 -9.93
C ARG A 16 -4.48 7.16 -10.48
N LYS A 17 -3.37 7.46 -11.16
CA LYS A 17 -2.43 6.45 -11.67
C LYS A 17 -1.82 5.63 -10.54
N TYR A 18 -1.41 6.28 -9.45
CA TYR A 18 -0.86 5.59 -8.28
C TYR A 18 -1.93 4.72 -7.59
N TYR A 19 -3.15 5.22 -7.48
CA TYR A 19 -4.28 4.44 -6.95
C TYR A 19 -4.56 3.19 -7.80
N LEU A 20 -4.63 3.34 -9.13
CA LEU A 20 -4.86 2.20 -10.04
C LEU A 20 -3.68 1.23 -10.03
N GLY A 21 -2.45 1.73 -10.02
CA GLY A 21 -1.25 0.90 -9.97
C GLY A 21 -1.17 0.03 -8.71
N GLY A 22 -1.71 0.49 -7.58
CA GLY A 22 -1.69 -0.29 -6.35
C GLY A 22 -2.52 -1.58 -6.41
N PHE A 23 -3.49 -1.68 -7.34
CA PHE A 23 -4.23 -2.92 -7.57
C PHE A 23 -3.39 -4.04 -8.20
N ALA A 24 -2.21 -3.74 -8.74
CA ALA A 24 -1.24 -4.74 -9.19
C ALA A 24 -0.48 -5.41 -8.02
N LEU A 25 -1.14 -5.60 -6.87
CA LEU A 25 -0.59 -6.15 -5.62
C LEU A 25 0.57 -5.31 -5.05
N LEU A 26 0.48 -3.98 -5.17
CA LEU A 26 1.53 -3.04 -4.76
C LEU A 26 1.05 -2.17 -3.58
N PRO A 27 0.95 -2.70 -2.35
CA PRO A 27 0.52 -1.91 -1.19
C PRO A 27 1.45 -0.73 -0.90
N PHE A 28 2.75 -0.90 -1.15
CA PHE A 28 3.71 0.19 -0.98
C PHE A 28 3.43 1.38 -1.92
N LEU A 29 2.89 1.13 -3.11
CA LEU A 29 2.50 2.20 -4.03
C LEU A 29 1.30 3.01 -3.48
N TRP A 30 0.34 2.33 -2.85
CA TRP A 30 -0.74 3.01 -2.12
C TRP A 30 -0.21 3.82 -0.93
N LEU A 31 0.78 3.31 -0.19
CA LEU A 31 1.44 4.07 0.87
C LEU A 31 2.08 5.36 0.35
N VAL A 32 2.85 5.27 -0.75
CA VAL A 32 3.46 6.45 -1.39
C VAL A 32 2.37 7.44 -1.81
N ASN A 33 1.27 6.96 -2.43
CA ASN A 33 0.15 7.82 -2.82
C ASN A 33 -0.45 8.56 -1.62
N VAL A 34 -0.67 7.85 -0.51
CA VAL A 34 -1.23 8.44 0.71
C VAL A 34 -0.30 9.51 1.27
N VAL A 35 0.97 9.19 1.51
CA VAL A 35 1.94 10.12 2.13
C VAL A 35 2.17 11.35 1.24
N TRP A 36 2.32 11.14 -0.06
CA TRP A 36 2.71 12.21 -0.98
C TRP A 36 1.57 13.19 -1.24
N PHE A 37 0.33 12.69 -1.37
CA PHE A 37 -0.85 13.54 -1.59
C PHE A 37 -1.58 13.92 -0.29
N PHE A 38 -1.15 13.47 0.89
CA PHE A 38 -1.80 13.82 2.17
C PHE A 38 -1.88 15.33 2.39
N LYS A 39 -0.77 16.05 2.16
CA LYS A 39 -0.74 17.52 2.34
C LYS A 39 -1.65 18.23 1.34
N GLU A 40 -1.65 17.80 0.08
CA GLU A 40 -2.53 18.36 -0.97
C GLU A 40 -4.01 18.08 -0.66
N ALA A 41 -4.31 16.90 -0.13
CA ALA A 41 -5.66 16.50 0.24
C ALA A 41 -6.17 17.20 1.50
N PHE A 42 -5.38 17.33 2.57
CA PHE A 42 -5.90 17.72 3.89
C PHE A 42 -5.36 19.04 4.45
N MET A 43 -4.22 19.54 3.95
CA MET A 43 -3.56 20.74 4.51
C MET A 43 -3.74 21.98 3.63
N LYS A 44 -3.88 21.82 2.31
CA LYS A 44 -4.03 22.97 1.40
C LYS A 44 -5.44 23.56 1.39
N PRO A 45 -5.59 24.87 1.09
CA PRO A 45 -6.89 25.50 0.86
C PRO A 45 -7.70 24.76 -0.21
N PRO A 46 -9.04 24.83 -0.15
CA PRO A 46 -9.90 24.13 -1.10
C PRO A 46 -9.69 24.60 -2.53
N PHE A 47 -9.57 23.64 -3.44
CA PHE A 47 -9.47 23.84 -4.88
C PHE A 47 -10.35 22.78 -5.59
N THR A 48 -10.65 23.01 -6.87
CA THR A 48 -11.66 22.26 -7.64
C THR A 48 -11.47 20.73 -7.57
N GLU A 49 -10.26 20.22 -7.78
CA GLU A 49 -9.99 18.78 -7.83
C GLU A 49 -9.72 18.15 -6.45
N GLN A 50 -9.66 18.95 -5.38
CA GLN A 50 -9.25 18.49 -4.05
C GLN A 50 -10.14 17.37 -3.50
N THR A 51 -11.45 17.45 -3.75
CA THR A 51 -12.43 16.44 -3.27
C THR A 51 -12.20 15.07 -3.89
N LEU A 52 -11.79 15.03 -5.16
CA LEU A 52 -11.44 13.79 -5.84
C LEU A 52 -10.12 13.22 -5.30
N ILE A 53 -9.11 14.06 -5.13
CA ILE A 53 -7.82 13.65 -4.53
C ILE A 53 -8.04 13.08 -3.11
N LYS A 54 -8.84 13.76 -2.27
CA LYS A 54 -9.23 13.25 -0.94
C LYS A 54 -9.84 11.85 -1.02
N THR A 55 -10.73 11.61 -1.98
CA THR A 55 -11.36 10.30 -2.17
C THR A 55 -10.33 9.23 -2.56
N TYR A 56 -9.44 9.51 -3.51
CA TYR A 56 -8.40 8.57 -3.92
C TYR A 56 -7.39 8.28 -2.81
N VAL A 57 -7.00 9.28 -2.01
CA VAL A 57 -6.12 9.11 -0.86
C VAL A 57 -6.79 8.23 0.19
N LYS A 58 -8.06 8.48 0.55
CA LYS A 58 -8.81 7.65 1.50
C LYS A 58 -8.95 6.20 1.02
N ARG A 59 -9.29 5.99 -0.25
CA ARG A 59 -9.40 4.64 -0.84
C ARG A 59 -8.05 3.92 -0.89
N SER A 60 -6.97 4.63 -1.21
CA SER A 60 -5.61 4.07 -1.16
C SER A 60 -5.22 3.67 0.26
N ALA A 61 -5.58 4.49 1.27
CA ALA A 61 -5.33 4.16 2.68
C ALA A 61 -6.12 2.91 3.12
N LEU A 62 -7.38 2.77 2.70
CA LEU A 62 -8.16 1.55 2.97
C LEU A 62 -7.56 0.32 2.31
N GLY A 63 -7.14 0.43 1.05
CA GLY A 63 -6.45 -0.65 0.35
C GLY A 63 -5.13 -1.04 1.02
N LEU A 64 -4.36 -0.05 1.50
CA LEU A 64 -3.14 -0.29 2.26
C LEU A 64 -3.44 -1.03 3.57
N LEU A 65 -4.43 -0.59 4.35
CA LEU A 65 -4.82 -1.25 5.59
C LEU A 65 -5.24 -2.70 5.35
N PHE A 66 -6.03 -2.95 4.30
CA PHE A 66 -6.41 -4.30 3.89
C PHE A 66 -5.18 -5.19 3.64
N TRP A 67 -4.21 -4.71 2.85
CA TRP A 67 -2.98 -5.48 2.59
C TRP A 67 -2.13 -5.68 3.84
N VAL A 68 -2.01 -4.68 4.71
CA VAL A 68 -1.28 -4.81 5.97
C VAL A 68 -1.91 -5.93 6.81
N THR A 69 -3.24 -5.95 6.93
CA THR A 69 -3.95 -7.02 7.64
C THR A 69 -3.68 -8.38 7.00
N VAL A 70 -3.91 -8.52 5.69
CA VAL A 70 -3.72 -9.79 4.97
C VAL A 70 -2.28 -10.32 5.11
N LEU A 71 -1.28 -9.47 4.87
CA LEU A 71 0.13 -9.86 4.95
C LEU A 71 0.53 -10.19 6.38
N THR A 72 0.09 -9.40 7.36
CA THR A 72 0.41 -9.67 8.78
C THR A 72 -0.21 -11.00 9.22
N THR A 73 -1.48 -11.24 8.88
CA THR A 73 -2.15 -12.52 9.17
C THR A 73 -1.43 -13.69 8.50
N TRP A 74 -1.05 -13.56 7.22
CA TRP A 74 -0.30 -14.59 6.52
C TRP A 74 1.05 -14.86 7.18
N ILE A 75 1.82 -13.82 7.52
CA ILE A 75 3.12 -13.95 8.19
C ILE A 75 2.94 -14.62 9.55
N THR A 76 1.94 -14.23 10.35
CA THR A 76 1.69 -14.86 11.65
C THR A 76 1.35 -16.34 11.53
N ILE A 77 0.46 -16.71 10.58
CA ILE A 77 0.12 -18.11 10.31
C ILE A 77 1.36 -18.87 9.89
N TYR A 78 2.13 -18.33 8.94
CA TYR A 78 3.35 -18.95 8.46
C TYR A 78 4.35 -19.17 9.60
N GLN A 79 4.66 -18.13 10.38
CA GLN A 79 5.63 -18.23 11.47
C GLN A 79 5.20 -19.22 12.56
N HIS A 80 3.90 -19.36 12.83
CA HIS A 80 3.41 -20.25 13.88
C HIS A 80 3.27 -21.71 13.42
N PHE A 81 2.86 -21.93 12.17
CA PHE A 81 2.48 -23.26 11.68
C PHE A 81 3.46 -23.86 10.66
N ARG A 82 4.46 -23.12 10.15
CA ARG A 82 5.42 -23.60 9.13
C ARG A 82 6.00 -24.97 9.46
N ALA A 83 6.50 -25.17 10.69
CA ALA A 83 7.10 -26.44 11.12
C ALA A 83 6.09 -27.61 11.11
N GLN A 84 4.80 -27.33 11.34
CA GLN A 84 3.75 -28.34 11.32
C GLN A 84 3.33 -28.72 9.89
N TRP A 85 3.65 -27.90 8.90
CA TRP A 85 3.31 -28.15 7.49
C TRP A 85 4.27 -29.13 6.80
N GLY A 86 5.36 -29.53 7.46
CA GLY A 86 6.34 -30.48 6.93
C GLY A 86 6.95 -29.99 5.61
N GLU A 87 7.04 -30.87 4.62
CA GLU A 87 7.66 -30.56 3.32
C GLU A 87 7.06 -29.32 2.64
N VAL A 88 5.75 -29.09 2.76
CA VAL A 88 5.10 -27.91 2.17
C VAL A 88 5.61 -26.62 2.80
N GLY A 89 5.84 -26.62 4.12
CA GLY A 89 6.45 -25.50 4.84
C GLY A 89 7.87 -25.22 4.37
N ASP A 90 8.64 -26.26 4.04
CA ASP A 90 10.00 -26.13 3.53
C ASP A 90 10.04 -25.66 2.07
N TYR A 91 9.17 -26.18 1.20
CA TYR A 91 9.07 -25.70 -0.20
C TYR A 91 8.65 -24.24 -0.31
N LEU A 92 7.80 -23.76 0.60
CA LEU A 92 7.39 -22.35 0.67
C LEU A 92 8.44 -21.45 1.36
N SER A 93 9.43 -22.05 2.04
CA SER A 93 10.48 -21.32 2.75
C SER A 93 11.56 -20.82 1.79
N PHE A 94 11.62 -19.50 1.61
CA PHE A 94 12.79 -18.88 0.97
C PHE A 94 14.03 -18.94 1.87
N THR A 95 13.84 -18.74 3.19
CA THR A 95 14.91 -18.81 4.19
C THR A 95 14.50 -19.79 5.27
N ILE A 96 15.25 -20.89 5.42
CA ILE A 96 15.00 -21.90 6.44
C ILE A 96 15.87 -21.61 7.67
N PRO A 97 15.29 -21.44 8.86
CA PRO A 97 16.05 -21.25 10.09
C PRO A 97 16.79 -22.55 10.47
N LEU A 98 18.11 -22.46 10.69
CA LEU A 98 18.97 -23.62 10.98
C LEU A 98 18.76 -24.24 12.37
N GLY A 99 18.14 -23.49 13.30
CA GLY A 99 18.04 -23.87 14.72
C GLY A 99 16.64 -24.29 15.19
N THR A 100 15.65 -24.29 14.30
CA THR A 100 14.27 -24.70 14.62
C THR A 100 13.84 -25.72 13.57
N PRO A 101 13.40 -26.93 13.99
CA PRO A 101 12.88 -27.93 13.06
C PRO A 101 11.69 -27.39 12.26
#